data_AF-A0A957F787-F1
#
_entry.id   AF-A0A957F787-F1
#
_cell.length_a   1.000
_cell.length_b   1.000
_cell.length_c   1.000
_cell.angle_alpha   90.00
_cell.angle_beta   90.00
_cell.angle_gamma   90.00
#
_symmetry.space_group_name_H-M   'P 1'
#
loop_
_entity.id
_entity.type
_entity.pdbx_description
1 polymer ?
#
loop_
_entity_poly.entity_id
_entity_poly.type
_entity_poly.pdbx_seq_one_letter_code
_entity_poly.pdbx_strand_id
1 'polypeptide(L)'
;MMLTQKSATGSALYAPWESAFSLEAMRRAWLSVRANRGTSGTDGQTVKQFEKSLDRQLEALRGELLNLTYRPHRVTQVLVPKNSGGWRPLSLWAVRDRVAQRAVYNYLEPVFETRFLPCSYGFRPGRSTKDAADAIQEARRAGAEWVLDADIKDCFGQMKNGRLLQRLHRWQVPKPIVELINRWLHARVWNAWMGSRHAGTSQGGALSPLLCNLYLHPFDQTMQKPDLWLVRYADDLVVLSRGKAGIQYARQRAVFTLHRMGLSFHPQKTRLTTFSEGFQFVGWFFVRDECYQLK
;
A
#
# COMPACT_ATOMS: atom_id res chain seq x y z
N MET A 1 51.42 18.34 -13.98
CA MET A 1 50.28 17.88 -14.79
C MET A 1 49.41 16.99 -13.90
N MET A 2 48.45 17.60 -13.19
CA MET A 2 47.57 16.90 -12.23
C MET A 2 46.49 16.14 -13.01
N LEU A 3 46.47 14.82 -12.84
CA LEU A 3 45.38 13.96 -13.29
C LEU A 3 44.21 14.14 -12.33
N THR A 4 43.19 14.88 -12.77
CA THR A 4 41.89 14.94 -12.09
C THR A 4 41.14 13.63 -12.31
N GLN A 5 41.01 12.86 -11.22
CA GLN A 5 40.08 11.75 -11.14
C GLN A 5 38.66 12.25 -11.42
N LYS A 6 38.02 11.70 -12.46
CA LYS A 6 36.58 11.83 -12.67
C LYS A 6 35.86 11.21 -11.48
N SER A 7 35.19 12.05 -10.70
CA SER A 7 34.23 11.65 -9.68
C SER A 7 33.15 10.75 -10.28
N ALA A 8 32.98 9.57 -9.70
CA ALA A 8 31.90 8.65 -10.03
C ALA A 8 30.53 9.35 -9.90
N THR A 9 29.81 9.43 -11.02
CA THR A 9 28.40 9.81 -11.07
C THR A 9 27.59 8.88 -10.19
N GLY A 10 26.89 9.44 -9.19
CA GLY A 10 25.99 8.68 -8.31
C GLY A 10 24.98 7.87 -9.12
N SER A 11 24.88 6.57 -8.83
CA SER A 11 23.91 5.68 -9.46
C SER A 11 22.49 6.23 -9.27
N ALA A 12 21.73 6.37 -10.36
CA ALA A 12 20.34 6.82 -10.28
C ALA A 12 19.51 5.76 -9.54
N LEU A 13 18.77 6.18 -8.49
CA LEU A 13 17.96 5.29 -7.66
C LEU A 13 16.88 4.53 -8.45
N TYR A 14 16.42 5.11 -9.56
CA TYR A 14 15.47 4.50 -10.48
C TYR A 14 16.07 4.43 -11.89
N ALA A 15 15.69 3.40 -12.64
CA ALA A 15 15.89 3.36 -14.10
C ALA A 15 15.15 4.51 -14.80
N PRO A 16 15.47 4.86 -16.07
CA PRO A 16 14.70 5.85 -16.82
C PRO A 16 13.20 5.54 -16.75
N TRP A 17 12.37 6.55 -16.50
CA TRP A 17 10.94 6.35 -16.23
C TRP A 17 10.19 5.74 -17.42
N GLU A 18 10.70 5.95 -18.63
CA GLU A 18 10.20 5.38 -19.89
C GLU A 18 10.26 3.85 -19.88
N SER A 19 11.19 3.26 -19.11
CA SER A 19 11.31 1.80 -18.95
C SER A 19 10.10 1.19 -18.25
N ALA A 20 9.35 1.97 -17.45
CA ALA A 20 8.07 1.56 -16.88
C ALA A 20 7.05 1.22 -17.97
N PHE A 21 7.22 1.76 -19.18
CA PHE A 21 6.32 1.64 -20.30
C PHE A 21 7.00 1.04 -21.54
N SER A 22 8.07 0.25 -21.38
CA SER A 22 8.53 -0.61 -22.48
C SER A 22 7.43 -1.59 -22.86
N LEU A 23 7.42 -2.06 -24.11
CA LEU A 23 6.40 -3.02 -24.56
C LEU A 23 6.38 -4.27 -23.66
N GLU A 24 7.55 -4.74 -23.27
CA GLU A 24 7.69 -5.86 -22.35
C GLU A 24 7.11 -5.53 -20.95
N ALA A 25 7.38 -4.34 -20.42
CA ALA A 25 6.81 -3.89 -19.14
C ALA A 25 5.27 -3.82 -19.21
N MET A 26 4.72 -3.31 -20.31
CA MET A 26 3.27 -3.25 -20.56
C MET A 26 2.66 -4.65 -20.65
N ARG A 27 3.31 -5.60 -21.33
CA ARG A 27 2.89 -7.00 -21.39
C ARG A 27 2.93 -7.67 -20.02
N ARG A 28 3.98 -7.46 -19.21
CA ARG A 28 4.06 -7.97 -17.82
C ARG A 28 2.94 -7.39 -16.95
N ALA A 29 2.63 -6.10 -17.10
CA ALA A 29 1.52 -5.47 -16.40
C ALA A 29 0.17 -6.08 -16.81
N TRP A 30 -0.03 -6.31 -18.11
CA TRP A 30 -1.21 -6.98 -18.63
C TRP A 30 -1.43 -8.38 -18.04
N LEU A 31 -0.38 -9.22 -17.98
CA LEU A 31 -0.50 -10.58 -17.43
C LEU A 31 -1.07 -10.58 -16.00
N SER A 32 -0.62 -9.63 -15.17
CA SER A 32 -1.18 -9.43 -13.83
C SER A 32 -2.65 -9.03 -13.85
N VAL A 33 -3.04 -8.09 -14.72
CA VAL A 33 -4.43 -7.60 -14.81
C VAL A 33 -5.36 -8.71 -15.30
N ARG A 34 -4.91 -9.50 -16.28
CA ARG A 34 -5.63 -10.66 -16.82
C ARG A 34 -5.86 -11.73 -15.76
N ALA A 35 -4.83 -12.07 -14.98
CA ALA A 35 -4.92 -13.08 -13.92
C ALA A 35 -5.94 -12.70 -12.83
N ASN A 36 -6.10 -11.40 -12.53
CA ASN A 36 -7.03 -10.92 -11.52
C ASN A 36 -8.52 -11.02 -11.93
N ARG A 37 -8.84 -11.31 -13.20
CA ARG A 37 -10.21 -11.52 -13.74
C ARG A 37 -11.24 -10.44 -13.36
N GLY A 38 -10.80 -9.22 -13.05
CA GLY A 38 -11.70 -8.16 -12.59
C GLY A 38 -12.65 -7.65 -13.68
N THR A 39 -13.81 -7.15 -13.28
CA THR A 39 -14.88 -6.64 -14.14
C THR A 39 -14.46 -5.44 -14.99
N SER A 40 -15.27 -5.10 -16.00
CA SER A 40 -15.07 -3.91 -16.83
C SER A 40 -15.21 -2.61 -16.02
N GLY A 41 -14.57 -1.55 -16.51
CA GLY A 41 -14.78 -0.21 -16.01
C GLY A 41 -16.02 0.42 -16.63
N THR A 42 -16.12 1.75 -16.54
CA THR A 42 -17.23 2.53 -17.12
C THR A 42 -17.25 2.52 -18.64
N ASP A 43 -16.13 2.19 -19.27
CA ASP A 43 -15.98 2.00 -20.71
C ASP A 43 -16.61 0.70 -21.22
N GLY A 44 -17.09 -0.16 -20.31
CA GLY A 44 -17.73 -1.43 -20.65
C GLY A 44 -16.77 -2.49 -21.22
N GLN A 45 -15.50 -2.15 -21.43
CA GLN A 45 -14.53 -3.06 -22.01
C GLN A 45 -14.09 -4.11 -21.01
N THR A 46 -14.37 -5.37 -21.33
CA THR A 46 -13.95 -6.52 -20.53
C THR A 46 -12.49 -6.90 -20.80
N VAL A 47 -11.89 -7.65 -19.87
CA VAL A 47 -10.55 -8.24 -20.06
C VAL A 47 -10.49 -9.06 -21.36
N LYS A 48 -11.51 -9.86 -21.67
CA LYS A 48 -11.56 -10.66 -22.91
C LYS A 48 -11.58 -9.77 -24.17
N GLN A 49 -12.31 -8.66 -24.15
CA GLN A 49 -12.33 -7.72 -25.27
C GLN A 49 -11.01 -6.96 -25.41
N PHE A 50 -10.37 -6.59 -24.29
CA PHE A 50 -9.02 -6.01 -24.31
C PHE A 50 -8.02 -6.96 -24.97
N GLU A 51 -8.10 -8.25 -24.63
CA GLU A 51 -7.19 -9.30 -25.12
C GLU A 51 -7.29 -9.55 -26.64
N LYS A 52 -8.48 -9.38 -27.25
CA LYS A 52 -8.69 -9.61 -28.70
C LYS A 52 -7.81 -8.74 -29.60
N SER A 53 -7.36 -7.59 -29.11
CA SER A 53 -6.47 -6.69 -29.85
C SER A 53 -5.35 -6.20 -28.94
N LEU A 54 -4.75 -7.14 -28.21
CA LEU A 54 -3.83 -6.86 -27.11
C LEU A 54 -2.69 -5.93 -27.52
N ASP A 55 -1.89 -6.31 -28.53
CA ASP A 55 -0.72 -5.51 -28.94
C ASP A 55 -1.15 -4.11 -29.39
N ARG A 56 -2.19 -3.98 -30.22
CA ARG A 56 -2.68 -2.65 -30.62
C ARG A 56 -3.08 -1.78 -29.42
N GLN A 57 -3.72 -2.37 -28.41
CA GLN A 57 -4.17 -1.62 -27.23
C GLN A 57 -3.04 -1.26 -26.28
N LEU A 58 -2.07 -2.16 -26.08
CA LEU A 58 -0.87 -1.86 -25.30
C LEU A 58 -0.04 -0.77 -25.97
N GLU A 59 0.07 -0.78 -27.28
CA GLU A 59 0.90 0.16 -28.04
C GLU A 59 0.28 1.55 -28.01
N ALA A 60 -1.03 1.64 -28.19
CA ALA A 60 -1.78 2.88 -28.06
C ALA A 60 -1.63 3.46 -26.64
N LEU A 61 -1.90 2.66 -25.61
CA LEU A 61 -1.79 3.07 -24.21
C LEU A 61 -0.36 3.51 -23.86
N ARG A 62 0.64 2.75 -24.30
CA ARG A 62 2.06 3.07 -24.14
C ARG A 62 2.39 4.41 -24.78
N GLY A 63 1.95 4.65 -26.02
CA GLY A 63 2.17 5.92 -26.71
C GLY A 63 1.61 7.10 -25.92
N GLU A 64 0.40 6.96 -25.37
CA GLU A 64 -0.20 8.00 -24.53
C GLU A 64 0.57 8.24 -23.22
N LEU A 65 1.09 7.17 -22.59
CA LEU A 65 1.85 7.27 -21.35
C LEU A 65 3.22 7.93 -21.57
N LEU A 66 3.94 7.56 -22.63
CA LEU A 66 5.24 8.13 -22.97
C LEU A 66 5.13 9.59 -23.45
N ASN A 67 4.06 9.94 -24.16
CA ASN A 67 3.81 11.30 -24.60
C ASN A 67 3.12 12.17 -23.53
N LEU A 68 2.89 11.64 -22.32
CA LEU A 68 2.23 12.31 -21.20
C LEU A 68 0.78 12.81 -21.49
N THR A 69 0.16 12.28 -22.55
CA THR A 69 -1.21 12.62 -22.98
C THR A 69 -2.28 11.74 -22.33
N TYR A 70 -1.90 10.61 -21.72
CA TYR A 70 -2.81 9.68 -21.03
C TYR A 70 -3.72 10.39 -20.02
N ARG A 71 -5.02 10.10 -20.08
CA ARG A 71 -6.00 10.50 -19.06
C ARG A 71 -6.74 9.27 -18.53
N PRO A 72 -6.92 9.13 -17.20
CA PRO A 72 -7.74 8.04 -16.67
C PRO A 72 -9.18 8.20 -17.13
N HIS A 73 -9.84 7.07 -17.39
CA HIS A 73 -11.26 7.07 -17.70
C HIS A 73 -12.09 7.49 -16.47
N ARG A 74 -13.37 7.79 -16.69
CA ARG A 74 -14.30 8.00 -15.59
C ARG A 74 -14.35 6.74 -14.73
N VAL A 75 -14.30 6.90 -13.42
CA VAL A 75 -14.29 5.78 -12.49
C VAL A 75 -15.65 5.71 -11.79
N THR A 76 -16.17 4.50 -11.63
CA THR A 76 -17.36 4.26 -10.81
C THR A 76 -16.97 3.48 -9.57
N GLN A 77 -17.61 3.79 -8.44
CA GLN A 77 -17.46 3.05 -7.20
C GLN A 77 -18.70 2.22 -6.91
N VAL A 78 -18.48 0.98 -6.46
CA VAL A 78 -19.53 0.08 -5.97
C VAL A 78 -19.26 -0.27 -4.50
N LEU A 79 -20.31 -0.52 -3.72
CA LEU A 79 -20.16 -1.03 -2.37
C LEU A 79 -20.04 -2.55 -2.42
N VAL A 80 -19.00 -3.08 -1.78
CA VAL A 80 -18.79 -4.52 -1.61
C VAL A 80 -18.84 -4.83 -0.12
N PRO A 81 -19.50 -5.92 0.31
CA PRO A 81 -19.53 -6.29 1.72
C PRO A 81 -18.13 -6.64 2.22
N LYS A 82 -17.85 -6.31 3.49
CA LYS A 82 -16.65 -6.78 4.21
C LYS A 82 -16.97 -8.11 4.90
N ASN A 83 -15.99 -9.00 4.99
CA ASN A 83 -16.10 -10.24 5.77
C ASN A 83 -16.39 -9.97 7.26
N SER A 84 -15.89 -8.85 7.79
CA SER A 84 -16.09 -8.40 9.17
C SER A 84 -17.36 -7.57 9.39
N GLY A 85 -18.26 -7.53 8.41
CA GLY A 85 -19.47 -6.71 8.44
C GLY A 85 -19.24 -5.27 7.93
N GLY A 86 -20.32 -4.67 7.41
CA GLY A 86 -20.30 -3.36 6.77
C GLY A 86 -19.87 -3.40 5.30
N TRP A 87 -19.66 -2.22 4.73
CA TRP A 87 -19.43 -2.03 3.30
C TRP A 87 -18.12 -1.31 3.03
N ARG A 88 -17.48 -1.60 1.89
CA ARG A 88 -16.32 -0.87 1.40
C ARG A 88 -16.53 -0.38 -0.04
N PRO A 89 -16.16 0.86 -0.36
CA PRO A 89 -16.18 1.34 -1.73
C PRO A 89 -15.04 0.67 -2.52
N LEU A 90 -15.36 0.04 -3.64
CA LEU A 90 -14.41 -0.51 -4.60
C LEU A 90 -14.49 0.30 -5.90
N SER A 91 -13.36 0.79 -6.37
CA SER A 91 -13.28 1.57 -7.61
C SER A 91 -13.09 0.66 -8.82
N LEU A 92 -14.00 0.77 -9.78
CA LEU A 92 -14.01 0.03 -11.03
C LEU A 92 -13.26 0.82 -12.10
N TRP A 93 -11.96 0.55 -12.19
CA TRP A 93 -11.07 1.13 -13.19
C TRP A 93 -11.19 0.39 -14.54
N ALA A 94 -11.14 1.15 -15.64
CA ALA A 94 -11.02 0.61 -16.99
C ALA A 94 -9.83 -0.35 -17.09
N VAL A 95 -9.89 -1.33 -17.99
CA VAL A 95 -8.81 -2.33 -18.14
C VAL A 95 -7.48 -1.64 -18.45
N ARG A 96 -7.46 -0.68 -19.37
CA ARG A 96 -6.27 0.14 -19.68
C ARG A 96 -5.70 0.89 -18.48
N ASP A 97 -6.57 1.44 -17.63
CA ASP A 97 -6.13 2.16 -16.43
C ASP A 97 -5.49 1.21 -15.42
N ARG A 98 -6.04 0.00 -15.26
CA ARG A 98 -5.43 -1.04 -14.43
C ARG A 98 -4.08 -1.49 -14.98
N VAL A 99 -3.93 -1.61 -16.30
CA VAL A 99 -2.64 -1.93 -16.95
C VAL A 99 -1.63 -0.81 -16.68
N ALA A 100 -2.00 0.45 -16.87
CA ALA A 100 -1.11 1.59 -16.62
C ALA A 100 -0.69 1.70 -15.13
N GLN A 101 -1.64 1.55 -14.21
CA GLN A 101 -1.35 1.53 -12.77
C GLN A 101 -0.42 0.37 -12.41
N ARG A 102 -0.63 -0.82 -13.01
CA ARG A 102 0.22 -1.98 -12.75
C ARG A 102 1.61 -1.82 -13.33
N ALA A 103 1.76 -1.19 -14.50
CA ALA A 103 3.06 -0.86 -15.06
C ALA A 103 3.87 0.07 -14.12
N VAL A 104 3.21 1.12 -13.60
CA VAL A 104 3.83 2.00 -12.59
C VAL A 104 4.14 1.25 -11.29
N TYR A 105 3.27 0.35 -10.84
CA TYR A 105 3.54 -0.48 -9.65
C TYR A 105 4.81 -1.30 -9.84
N ASN A 106 4.92 -2.02 -10.96
CA ASN A 106 6.07 -2.89 -11.25
C ASN A 106 7.40 -2.11 -11.35
N TYR A 107 7.33 -0.84 -11.74
CA TYR A 107 8.48 0.05 -11.81
C TYR A 107 8.91 0.57 -10.43
N LEU A 108 7.96 0.91 -9.56
CA LEU A 108 8.24 1.49 -8.24
C LEU A 108 8.57 0.46 -7.17
N GLU A 109 7.89 -0.68 -7.20
CA GLU A 109 7.93 -1.70 -6.15
C GLU A 109 9.36 -2.16 -5.82
N PRO A 110 10.24 -2.51 -6.80
CA PRO A 110 11.58 -2.99 -6.48
C PRO A 110 12.41 -1.97 -5.69
N VAL A 111 12.30 -0.68 -6.03
CA VAL A 111 13.01 0.39 -5.32
C VAL A 111 12.40 0.62 -3.94
N PHE A 112 11.08 0.52 -3.83
CA PHE A 112 10.39 0.75 -2.56
C PHE A 112 10.68 -0.37 -1.55
N GLU A 113 10.74 -1.61 -2.03
CA GLU A 113 10.97 -2.79 -1.20
C GLU A 113 12.34 -2.75 -0.51
N THR A 114 13.38 -2.22 -1.17
CA THR A 114 14.71 -2.03 -0.54
C THR A 114 14.70 -1.03 0.62
N ARG A 115 13.65 -0.21 0.74
CA ARG A 115 13.55 0.86 1.73
C ARG A 115 12.55 0.54 2.84
N PHE A 116 11.53 -0.27 2.56
CA PHE A 116 10.52 -0.60 3.55
C PHE A 116 11.11 -1.42 4.71
N LEU A 117 10.75 -1.03 5.93
CA LEU A 117 11.27 -1.65 7.14
C LEU A 117 10.75 -3.09 7.33
N PRO A 118 11.53 -3.99 7.96
CA PRO A 118 11.14 -5.39 8.17
C PRO A 118 9.82 -5.57 8.96
N CYS A 119 9.44 -4.59 9.78
CA CYS A 119 8.21 -4.62 10.56
C CYS A 119 6.91 -4.49 9.73
N SER A 120 7.00 -4.12 8.45
CA SER A 120 5.84 -3.98 7.56
C SER A 120 5.69 -5.21 6.68
N TYR A 121 4.56 -5.92 6.75
CA TYR A 121 4.34 -7.17 6.02
C TYR A 121 3.25 -7.05 4.95
N GLY A 122 2.29 -6.14 5.14
CA GLY A 122 1.10 -6.07 4.30
C GLY A 122 1.40 -5.74 2.84
N PHE A 123 0.88 -6.56 1.92
CA PHE A 123 0.93 -6.34 0.47
C PHE A 123 2.34 -6.13 -0.10
N ARG A 124 3.34 -6.81 0.45
CA ARG A 124 4.72 -6.81 -0.05
C ARG A 124 5.09 -8.19 -0.61
N PRO A 125 5.89 -8.26 -1.69
CA PRO A 125 6.32 -9.54 -2.23
C PRO A 125 7.20 -10.29 -1.22
N GLY A 126 7.02 -11.61 -1.15
CA GLY A 126 7.76 -12.45 -0.21
C GLY A 126 7.42 -12.22 1.27
N ARG A 127 6.35 -11.48 1.58
CA ARG A 127 5.83 -11.27 2.94
C ARG A 127 4.40 -11.80 3.02
N SER A 128 4.11 -12.54 4.09
CA SER A 128 2.83 -13.19 4.33
C SER A 128 2.28 -12.85 5.72
N THR A 129 1.00 -13.21 5.97
CA THR A 129 0.43 -13.12 7.31
C THR A 129 1.14 -14.06 8.30
N LYS A 130 1.68 -15.19 7.80
CA LYS A 130 2.50 -16.11 8.58
C LYS A 130 3.80 -15.45 9.04
N ASP A 131 4.53 -14.77 8.15
CA ASP A 131 5.78 -14.09 8.54
C ASP A 131 5.53 -13.02 9.61
N ALA A 132 4.38 -12.34 9.53
CA ALA A 132 3.96 -11.38 10.55
C ALA A 132 3.64 -12.08 11.89
N ALA A 133 2.99 -13.24 11.86
CA ALA A 133 2.72 -14.04 13.05
C ALA A 133 4.01 -14.61 13.68
N ASP A 134 4.96 -15.04 12.85
CA ASP A 134 6.26 -15.55 13.31
C ASP A 134 7.06 -14.44 14.02
N ALA A 135 7.04 -13.21 13.50
CA ALA A 135 7.65 -12.05 14.17
C ALA A 135 7.02 -11.73 15.55
N ILE A 136 5.70 -11.92 15.69
CA ILE A 136 5.01 -11.78 16.99
C ILE A 136 5.47 -12.89 17.96
N GLN A 137 5.64 -14.12 17.48
CA GLN A 137 6.14 -15.21 18.30
C GLN A 137 7.60 -14.99 18.72
N GLU A 138 8.45 -14.48 17.84
CA GLU A 138 9.82 -14.10 18.18
C GLU A 138 9.87 -13.01 19.25
N ALA A 139 9.04 -11.98 19.13
CA ALA A 139 8.92 -10.94 20.16
C ALA A 139 8.49 -11.53 21.52
N ARG A 140 7.54 -12.48 21.52
CA ARG A 140 7.13 -13.21 22.74
C ARG A 140 8.30 -13.97 23.36
N ARG A 141 9.03 -14.76 22.57
CA ARG A 141 10.23 -15.49 23.04
C ARG A 141 11.31 -14.55 23.58
N ALA A 142 11.38 -13.31 23.07
CA ALA A 142 12.26 -12.26 23.57
C ALA A 142 11.75 -11.55 24.84
N GLY A 143 10.65 -12.03 25.43
CA GLY A 143 10.07 -11.57 26.69
C GLY A 143 8.98 -10.51 26.56
N ALA A 144 8.41 -10.30 25.36
CA ALA A 144 7.27 -9.40 25.21
C ALA A 144 6.00 -9.99 25.83
N GLU A 145 5.32 -9.21 26.67
CA GLU A 145 4.12 -9.63 27.40
C GLU A 145 2.91 -8.75 27.03
N TRP A 146 3.15 -7.45 26.90
CA TRP A 146 2.13 -6.43 26.66
C TRP A 146 1.98 -6.12 25.18
N VAL A 147 0.75 -5.95 24.74
CA VAL A 147 0.36 -5.84 23.34
C VAL A 147 -0.57 -4.65 23.15
N LEU A 148 -0.25 -3.79 22.19
CA LEU A 148 -1.18 -2.82 21.60
C LEU A 148 -1.69 -3.44 20.30
N ASP A 149 -2.92 -3.93 20.35
CA ASP A 149 -3.68 -4.46 19.22
C ASP A 149 -4.50 -3.30 18.62
N ALA A 150 -4.20 -2.86 17.40
CA ALA A 150 -4.73 -1.62 16.84
C ALA A 150 -4.97 -1.64 15.31
N ASP A 151 -6.10 -1.07 14.90
CA ASP A 151 -6.50 -0.85 13.50
C ASP A 151 -6.57 0.66 13.20
N ILE A 152 -6.05 1.10 12.04
CA ILE A 152 -6.16 2.49 11.59
C ILE A 152 -7.51 2.72 10.91
N LYS A 153 -8.32 3.61 11.49
CA LYS A 153 -9.67 3.92 11.00
C LYS A 153 -9.62 4.50 9.57
N ASP A 154 -10.30 3.82 8.65
CA ASP A 154 -10.47 4.26 7.25
C ASP A 154 -9.16 4.76 6.63
N CYS A 155 -8.08 3.98 6.79
CA CYS A 155 -6.73 4.41 6.42
C CYS A 155 -6.66 4.93 4.96
N PHE A 156 -7.27 4.20 4.03
CA PHE A 156 -7.32 4.59 2.62
C PHE A 156 -8.10 5.89 2.36
N GLY A 157 -9.23 6.09 3.03
CA GLY A 157 -10.06 7.30 2.89
C GLY A 157 -9.45 8.55 3.56
N GLN A 158 -8.67 8.37 4.63
CA GLN A 158 -8.07 9.49 5.38
C GLN A 158 -6.69 9.93 4.86
N MET A 159 -6.02 9.11 4.05
CA MET A 159 -4.73 9.47 3.47
C MET A 159 -4.82 10.75 2.63
N LYS A 160 -4.09 11.79 3.04
CA LYS A 160 -4.08 13.08 2.33
C LYS A 160 -3.19 13.01 1.08
N ASN A 161 -3.78 13.20 -0.11
CA ASN A 161 -3.08 13.20 -1.40
C ASN A 161 -1.80 14.04 -1.40
N GLY A 162 -1.85 15.29 -0.91
CA GLY A 162 -0.69 16.18 -0.89
C GLY A 162 0.50 15.63 -0.09
N ARG A 163 0.24 14.93 1.03
CA ARG A 163 1.28 14.29 1.84
C ARG A 163 1.85 13.04 1.18
N LEU A 164 1.02 12.30 0.46
CA LEU A 164 1.46 11.15 -0.33
C LEU A 164 2.37 11.60 -1.48
N LEU A 165 1.98 12.64 -2.22
CA LEU A 165 2.80 13.24 -3.29
C LEU A 165 4.13 13.78 -2.75
N GLN A 166 4.11 14.49 -1.61
CA GLN A 166 5.34 14.94 -0.96
C GLN A 166 6.28 13.78 -0.62
N ARG A 167 5.74 12.63 -0.18
CA ARG A 167 6.55 11.44 0.09
C ARG A 167 7.16 10.86 -1.19
N LEU A 168 6.40 10.77 -2.28
CA LEU A 168 6.93 10.33 -3.58
C LEU A 168 8.10 11.21 -4.02
N HIS A 169 7.99 12.53 -3.86
CA HIS A 169 9.08 13.47 -4.14
C HIS A 169 10.30 13.24 -3.23
N ARG A 170 10.10 13.07 -1.92
CA ARG A 170 11.21 12.71 -0.99
C ARG A 170 11.85 11.38 -1.31
N TRP A 171 11.10 10.47 -1.91
CA TRP A 171 11.59 9.17 -2.38
C TRP A 171 12.22 9.24 -3.76
N GLN A 172 12.37 10.45 -4.32
CA GLN A 172 13.01 10.73 -5.61
C GLN A 172 12.32 10.01 -6.78
N VAL A 173 11.02 9.73 -6.65
CA VAL A 173 10.24 9.15 -7.75
C VAL A 173 10.24 10.12 -8.94
N PRO A 174 10.50 9.64 -10.17
CA PRO A 174 10.55 10.52 -11.33
C PRO A 174 9.25 11.31 -11.54
N LYS A 175 9.40 12.58 -11.90
CA LYS A 175 8.27 13.52 -12.05
C LYS A 175 7.13 13.00 -12.95
N PRO A 176 7.38 12.40 -14.14
CA PRO A 176 6.31 11.84 -14.97
C PRO A 176 5.48 10.76 -14.26
N ILE A 177 6.13 9.92 -13.45
CA ILE A 177 5.45 8.88 -12.66
C ILE A 177 4.62 9.50 -11.54
N VAL A 178 5.16 10.51 -10.84
CA VAL A 178 4.40 11.25 -9.81
C VAL A 178 3.18 11.93 -10.42
N GLU A 179 3.28 12.50 -11.62
CA GLU A 179 2.16 13.12 -12.31
C GLU A 179 1.05 12.12 -12.68
N LEU A 180 1.41 10.91 -13.12
CA LEU A 180 0.43 9.84 -13.36
C LEU A 180 -0.29 9.43 -12.07
N ILE A 181 0.45 9.25 -10.98
CA ILE A 181 -0.13 8.97 -9.66
C ILE A 181 -1.04 10.11 -9.23
N ASN A 182 -0.63 11.36 -9.41
CA ASN A 182 -1.44 12.52 -9.13
C ASN A 182 -2.75 12.53 -9.93
N ARG A 183 -2.71 12.18 -11.23
CA ARG A 183 -3.90 12.05 -12.08
C ARG A 183 -4.85 10.97 -11.56
N TRP A 184 -4.35 9.81 -11.12
CA TRP A 184 -5.19 8.76 -10.55
C TRP A 184 -5.81 9.15 -9.21
N LEU A 185 -5.03 9.76 -8.30
CA LEU A 185 -5.52 10.21 -6.99
C LEU A 185 -6.62 11.29 -7.10
N HIS A 186 -6.57 12.10 -8.17
CA HIS A 186 -7.56 13.16 -8.45
C HIS A 186 -8.59 12.78 -9.51
N ALA A 187 -8.59 11.52 -9.98
CA ALA A 187 -9.59 11.06 -10.92
C ALA A 187 -10.99 11.22 -10.32
N ARG A 188 -11.93 11.73 -11.12
CA ARG A 188 -13.32 11.87 -10.69
C ARG A 188 -13.96 10.49 -10.63
N VAL A 189 -14.44 10.15 -9.44
CA VAL A 189 -15.21 8.95 -9.18
C VAL A 189 -16.66 9.33 -8.97
N TRP A 190 -17.56 8.54 -9.52
CA TRP A 190 -18.98 8.62 -9.23
C TRP A 190 -19.41 7.43 -8.39
N ASN A 191 -20.25 7.67 -7.38
CA ASN A 191 -20.94 6.62 -6.65
C ASN A 191 -22.40 7.02 -6.36
N ALA A 192 -23.25 6.00 -6.17
CA ALA A 192 -24.69 6.18 -6.02
C ALA A 192 -25.11 6.80 -4.66
N TRP A 193 -24.27 6.68 -3.63
CA TRP A 193 -24.63 7.06 -2.24
C TRP A 193 -24.01 8.38 -1.75
N MET A 194 -22.97 8.91 -2.41
CA MET A 194 -22.28 10.15 -2.04
C MET A 194 -22.00 11.07 -3.25
N GLY A 195 -22.42 10.69 -4.46
CA GLY A 195 -22.23 11.48 -5.67
C GLY A 195 -20.78 11.51 -6.17
N SER A 196 -20.37 12.62 -6.80
CA SER A 196 -19.04 12.76 -7.39
C SER A 196 -17.99 13.14 -6.35
N ARG A 197 -16.86 12.41 -6.31
CA ARG A 197 -15.71 12.68 -5.44
C ARG A 197 -14.39 12.46 -6.19
N HIS A 198 -13.26 12.81 -5.56
CA HIS A 198 -11.95 12.37 -6.02
C HIS A 198 -11.70 10.92 -5.56
N ALA A 199 -10.94 10.17 -6.36
CA ALA A 199 -10.62 8.78 -6.05
C ALA A 199 -9.81 8.62 -4.76
N GLY A 200 -8.84 9.53 -4.53
CA GLY A 200 -7.83 9.34 -3.49
C GLY A 200 -7.09 8.01 -3.69
N THR A 201 -6.57 7.44 -2.60
CA THR A 201 -6.00 6.09 -2.62
C THR A 201 -7.12 5.04 -2.60
N SER A 202 -7.94 5.02 -3.66
CA SER A 202 -9.13 4.19 -3.72
C SER A 202 -8.84 2.69 -3.65
N GLN A 203 -9.70 1.91 -2.97
CA GLN A 203 -9.59 0.46 -3.02
C GLN A 203 -9.89 -0.05 -4.44
N GLY A 204 -9.12 -1.03 -4.91
CA GLY A 204 -9.24 -1.61 -6.26
C GLY A 204 -8.18 -1.14 -7.26
N GLY A 205 -7.39 -0.11 -6.93
CA GLY A 205 -6.20 0.26 -7.69
C GLY A 205 -5.00 -0.63 -7.37
N ALA A 206 -4.24 -1.04 -8.39
CA ALA A 206 -3.05 -1.89 -8.21
C ALA A 206 -1.95 -1.19 -7.38
N LEU A 207 -1.95 0.14 -7.38
CA LEU A 207 -0.99 0.98 -6.65
C LEU A 207 -1.37 1.24 -5.20
N SER A 208 -2.64 1.11 -4.85
CA SER A 208 -3.17 1.58 -3.57
C SER A 208 -2.45 0.95 -2.36
N PRO A 209 -2.18 -0.37 -2.33
CA PRO A 209 -1.44 -0.97 -1.22
C PRO A 209 0.01 -0.46 -1.08
N LEU A 210 0.71 -0.29 -2.20
CA LEU A 210 2.08 0.24 -2.23
C LEU A 210 2.12 1.68 -1.70
N LEU A 211 1.17 2.52 -2.12
CA LEU A 211 1.03 3.90 -1.66
C LEU A 211 0.65 3.98 -0.18
N CYS A 212 -0.14 3.03 0.32
CA CYS A 212 -0.45 2.91 1.75
C CYS A 212 0.82 2.66 2.57
N ASN A 213 1.63 1.69 2.16
CA ASN A 213 2.91 1.40 2.83
C ASN A 213 3.88 2.60 2.76
N LEU A 214 3.97 3.29 1.61
CA LEU A 214 4.74 4.54 1.51
C LEU A 214 4.24 5.60 2.50
N TYR A 215 2.92 5.77 2.62
CA TYR A 215 2.33 6.73 3.54
C TYR A 215 2.63 6.40 5.00
N LEU A 216 2.55 5.11 5.36
CA LEU A 216 2.77 4.60 6.71
C LEU A 216 4.25 4.41 7.06
N HIS A 217 5.16 4.44 6.11
CA HIS A 217 6.58 4.23 6.38
C HIS A 217 7.18 5.17 7.46
N PRO A 218 6.86 6.48 7.54
CA PRO A 218 7.33 7.30 8.65
C PRO A 218 6.78 6.88 10.01
N PHE A 219 5.57 6.30 10.06
CA PHE A 219 5.06 5.70 11.28
C PHE A 219 5.97 4.55 11.71
N ASP A 220 6.28 3.63 10.78
CA ASP A 220 7.18 2.50 11.04
C ASP A 220 8.53 2.97 11.60
N GLN A 221 9.14 3.97 10.98
CA GLN A 221 10.40 4.57 11.42
C GLN A 221 10.30 5.15 12.84
N THR A 222 9.20 5.86 13.14
CA THR A 222 9.06 6.47 14.48
C THR A 222 8.89 5.43 15.58
N MET A 223 8.35 4.25 15.25
CA MET A 223 8.07 3.18 16.20
C MET A 223 9.26 2.24 16.43
N GLN A 224 10.32 2.31 15.63
CA GLN A 224 11.58 1.59 15.88
C GLN A 224 12.23 2.08 17.17
N LYS A 225 12.10 1.28 18.24
CA LYS A 225 12.68 1.54 19.57
C LYS A 225 13.23 0.24 20.15
N PRO A 226 14.32 0.28 20.95
CA PRO A 226 14.98 -0.93 21.47
C PRO A 226 14.05 -1.91 22.21
N ASP A 227 13.04 -1.40 22.92
CA ASP A 227 12.13 -2.22 23.73
C ASP A 227 10.73 -2.39 23.13
N LEU A 228 10.56 -2.04 21.84
CA LEU A 228 9.29 -2.18 21.13
C LEU A 228 9.46 -3.02 19.88
N TRP A 229 8.54 -3.97 19.69
CA TRP A 229 8.41 -4.71 18.44
C TRP A 229 7.15 -4.22 17.74
N LEU A 230 7.30 -3.60 16.56
CA LEU A 230 6.18 -3.30 15.68
C LEU A 230 6.02 -4.42 14.66
N VAL A 231 4.79 -4.88 14.47
CA VAL A 231 4.39 -5.73 13.36
C VAL A 231 3.16 -5.08 12.70
N ARG A 232 3.28 -4.68 11.43
CA ARG A 232 2.21 -3.98 10.71
C ARG A 232 1.84 -4.71 9.43
N TYR A 233 0.55 -4.88 9.20
CA TYR A 233 -0.01 -5.38 7.96
C TYR A 233 -1.00 -4.37 7.39
N ALA A 234 -0.50 -3.48 6.52
CA ALA A 234 -1.26 -2.34 6.02
C ALA A 234 -1.76 -1.44 7.16
N ASP A 235 -3.07 -1.38 7.39
CA ASP A 235 -3.75 -0.59 8.43
C ASP A 235 -3.93 -1.33 9.76
N ASP A 236 -3.75 -2.65 9.79
CA ASP A 236 -3.73 -3.46 11.00
C ASP A 236 -2.31 -3.50 11.58
N LEU A 237 -2.15 -3.26 12.88
CA LEU A 237 -0.84 -3.28 13.54
C LEU A 237 -0.89 -3.77 14.97
N VAL A 238 0.20 -4.44 15.35
CA VAL A 238 0.49 -4.84 16.71
C VAL A 238 1.81 -4.19 17.14
N VAL A 239 1.82 -3.60 18.33
CA VAL A 239 3.07 -3.23 19.01
C VAL A 239 3.21 -4.08 20.26
N LEU A 240 4.39 -4.65 20.49
CA LEU A 240 4.68 -5.45 21.67
C LEU A 240 5.75 -4.78 22.53
N SER A 241 5.69 -5.02 23.84
CA SER A 241 6.71 -4.60 24.78
C SER A 241 6.79 -5.55 25.97
N ARG A 242 7.91 -5.54 26.70
CA ARG A 242 8.08 -6.38 27.90
C ARG A 242 7.22 -5.95 29.08
N GLY A 243 6.82 -4.69 29.16
CA GLY A 243 6.17 -4.15 30.35
C GLY A 243 5.15 -3.06 30.06
N LYS A 244 4.24 -2.87 31.01
CA LYS A 244 3.10 -1.94 30.89
C LYS A 244 3.51 -0.51 30.57
N ALA A 245 4.58 0.00 31.17
CA ALA A 245 5.08 1.35 30.90
C ALA A 245 5.52 1.51 29.43
N GLY A 246 6.19 0.49 28.88
CA GLY A 246 6.62 0.45 27.48
C GLY A 246 5.44 0.49 26.52
N ILE A 247 4.40 -0.31 26.77
CA ILE A 247 3.23 -0.33 25.88
C ILE A 247 2.41 0.96 25.97
N GLN A 248 2.33 1.57 27.15
CA GLN A 248 1.66 2.86 27.33
C GLN A 248 2.41 3.97 26.58
N TYR A 249 3.74 3.98 26.66
CA TYR A 249 4.58 4.87 25.86
C TYR A 249 4.37 4.65 24.36
N ALA A 250 4.38 3.39 23.91
CA ALA A 250 4.15 3.03 22.52
C ALA A 250 2.80 3.53 22.01
N ARG A 251 1.73 3.35 22.80
CA ARG A 251 0.38 3.84 22.47
C ARG A 251 0.35 5.35 22.31
N GLN A 252 0.89 6.11 23.27
CA GLN A 252 0.90 7.57 23.20
C GLN A 252 1.68 8.07 21.97
N ARG A 253 2.85 7.48 21.73
CA ARG A 253 3.68 7.78 20.57
C ARG A 253 2.98 7.47 19.26
N ALA A 254 2.35 6.30 19.16
CA ALA A 254 1.63 5.88 17.97
C ALA A 254 0.45 6.83 17.66
N VAL A 255 -0.35 7.18 18.69
CA VAL A 255 -1.45 8.16 18.56
C VAL A 255 -0.92 9.50 18.08
N PHE A 256 0.13 10.02 18.71
CA PHE A 256 0.73 11.30 18.32
C PHE A 256 1.23 11.29 16.87
N THR A 257 1.94 10.24 16.47
CA THR A 257 2.46 10.10 15.10
C THR A 257 1.32 10.01 14.08
N LEU A 258 0.31 9.18 14.32
CA LEU A 258 -0.84 9.05 13.42
C LEU A 258 -1.60 10.36 13.29
N HIS A 259 -1.84 11.06 14.39
CA HIS A 259 -2.50 12.37 14.37
C HIS A 259 -1.72 13.37 13.52
N ARG A 260 -0.39 13.45 13.67
CA ARG A 260 0.47 14.27 12.79
C ARG A 260 0.38 13.85 11.33
N MET A 261 0.12 12.57 11.05
CA MET A 261 -0.12 12.02 9.72
C MET A 261 -1.55 12.20 9.21
N GLY A 262 -2.45 12.76 10.02
CA GLY A 262 -3.86 12.97 9.66
C GLY A 262 -4.66 11.68 9.67
N LEU A 263 -4.21 10.69 10.44
CA LEU A 263 -4.82 9.39 10.66
C LEU A 263 -5.18 9.23 12.13
N SER A 264 -6.04 8.28 12.44
CA SER A 264 -6.43 7.94 13.80
C SER A 264 -6.67 6.44 13.94
N PHE A 265 -6.47 5.92 15.14
CA PHE A 265 -6.88 4.56 15.47
C PHE A 265 -8.40 4.41 15.49
N HIS A 266 -8.87 3.19 15.20
CA HIS A 266 -10.26 2.81 15.32
C HIS A 266 -10.60 2.56 16.80
N PRO A 267 -11.48 3.36 17.44
CA PRO A 267 -11.64 3.36 18.89
C PRO A 267 -12.12 2.01 19.46
N GLN A 268 -12.92 1.27 18.71
CA GLN A 268 -13.44 -0.05 19.11
C GLN A 268 -12.53 -1.22 18.75
N LYS A 269 -11.53 -0.99 17.89
CA LYS A 269 -10.57 -2.02 17.44
C LYS A 269 -9.15 -1.66 17.88
N THR A 270 -9.05 -0.98 19.02
CA THR A 270 -7.77 -0.58 19.58
C THR A 270 -7.81 -0.80 21.07
N ARG A 271 -6.96 -1.69 21.55
CA ARG A 271 -6.90 -2.08 22.96
C ARG A 271 -5.48 -2.38 23.38
N LEU A 272 -5.25 -2.25 24.68
CA LEU A 272 -4.08 -2.84 25.33
C LEU A 272 -4.52 -4.20 25.88
N THR A 273 -3.71 -5.21 25.63
CA THR A 273 -3.97 -6.60 26.02
C THR A 273 -2.64 -7.28 26.30
N THR A 274 -2.69 -8.54 26.70
CA THR A 274 -1.52 -9.40 26.92
C THR A 274 -1.66 -10.71 26.16
N PHE A 275 -0.58 -11.49 26.08
CA PHE A 275 -0.68 -12.87 25.58
C PHE A 275 -1.63 -13.71 26.44
N SER A 276 -1.69 -13.51 27.76
CA SER A 276 -2.60 -14.26 28.66
C SER A 276 -4.08 -14.03 28.34
N GLU A 277 -4.46 -12.80 27.97
CA GLU A 277 -5.82 -12.45 27.56
C GLU A 277 -6.12 -12.86 26.11
N GLY A 278 -5.09 -12.83 25.27
CA GLY A 278 -5.13 -13.24 23.87
C GLY A 278 -5.64 -12.16 22.92
N PHE A 279 -5.25 -12.27 21.66
CA PHE A 279 -5.59 -11.32 20.60
C PHE A 279 -5.50 -11.95 19.21
N GLN A 280 -6.18 -11.34 18.25
CA GLN A 280 -6.16 -11.74 16.84
C GLN A 280 -5.37 -10.72 16.04
N PHE A 281 -4.56 -11.20 15.09
CA PHE A 281 -3.88 -10.35 14.13
C PHE A 281 -3.80 -11.07 12.78
N VAL A 282 -4.31 -10.44 11.71
CA VAL A 282 -4.26 -10.92 10.31
C VAL A 282 -4.55 -12.41 10.08
N GLY A 283 -5.58 -12.93 10.74
CA GLY A 283 -6.01 -14.34 10.61
C GLY A 283 -5.26 -15.31 11.51
N TRP A 284 -4.52 -14.81 12.50
CA TRP A 284 -3.87 -15.61 13.55
C TRP A 284 -4.39 -15.20 14.92
N PHE A 285 -4.55 -16.16 15.82
CA PHE A 285 -4.93 -15.93 17.20
C PHE A 285 -3.80 -16.36 18.14
N PHE A 286 -3.44 -15.48 19.06
CA PHE A 286 -2.36 -15.70 20.03
C PHE A 286 -2.96 -15.69 21.42
N VAL A 287 -2.66 -16.70 22.23
CA VAL A 287 -3.10 -16.77 23.63
C VAL A 287 -2.12 -17.61 24.43
N ARG A 288 -1.72 -17.16 25.62
CA ARG A 288 -0.67 -17.77 26.45
C ARG A 288 0.57 -18.09 25.59
N ASP A 289 0.99 -19.34 25.55
CA ASP A 289 2.12 -19.82 24.74
C ASP A 289 1.70 -20.37 23.37
N GLU A 290 0.40 -20.32 23.07
CA GLU A 290 -0.20 -20.90 21.87
C GLU A 290 -0.33 -19.87 20.74
N CYS A 291 -0.43 -20.40 19.51
CA CYS A 291 -0.66 -19.64 18.28
C CYS A 291 -1.49 -20.49 17.31
N TYR A 292 -2.63 -19.98 16.87
CA TYR A 292 -3.56 -20.70 15.99
C TYR A 292 -3.82 -19.91 14.70
N GLN A 293 -3.76 -20.60 13.57
CA GLN A 293 -4.23 -20.03 12.29
C GLN A 293 -5.75 -20.14 12.21
N LEU A 294 -6.42 -19.01 12.02
CA LEU A 294 -7.87 -18.95 11.84
C LEU A 294 -8.19 -19.22 10.37
N LYS A 295 -9.18 -20.10 10.14
CA LYS A 295 -9.67 -20.47 8.81
C LYS A 295 -10.68 -19.45 8.29
#